data_AF-A0A2E0PPZ7-F1
#
_entry.id   AF-A0A2E0PPZ7-F1
#
_cell.length_a   1.000
_cell.length_b   1.000
_cell.length_c   1.000
_cell.angle_alpha   90.00
_cell.angle_beta   90.00
_cell.angle_gamma   90.00
#
_symmetry.space_group_name_H-M   'P 1'
#
loop_
_entity.id
_entity.type
_entity.pdbx_description
1 polymer ?
#
loop_
_entity_poly.entity_id
_entity_poly.type
_entity_poly.pdbx_seq_one_letter_code
_entity_poly.pdbx_strand_id
1 'polypeptide(L)'
;MWVFTTGGFLAIVQHKDLPDFFQVKSRSADPLAAMWPDEEIEEIDWADYRFRITIRKEKVTPVITGALESVDYTSFKNECFHDVEYHRALAQIWSAMHHFQTVMEGKSGGQR
;
A
#
# COMPACT_ATOMS: atom_id res chain seq x y z
N MET A 1 2.84 7.95 1.38
CA MET A 1 3.15 6.99 0.31
C MET A 1 2.17 5.83 0.39
N TRP A 2 1.64 5.39 -0.75
CA TRP A 2 0.86 4.16 -0.84
C TRP A 2 1.77 3.05 -1.35
N VAL A 3 1.75 1.92 -0.66
CA VAL A 3 2.54 0.74 -1.02
C VAL A 3 1.59 -0.43 -1.16
N PHE A 4 1.63 -1.07 -2.32
CA PHE A 4 0.91 -2.30 -2.59
C PHE A 4 1.95 -3.42 -2.66
N THR A 5 1.74 -4.44 -1.86
CA THR A 5 2.56 -5.66 -1.83
C THR A 5 1.65 -6.87 -1.99
N THR A 6 2.23 -8.06 -2.17
CA THR A 6 1.49 -9.32 -2.12
C THR A 6 0.91 -9.60 -0.74
N GLY A 7 1.50 -9.01 0.32
CA GLY A 7 0.98 -9.02 1.68
C GLY A 7 -0.10 -7.98 1.98
N GLY A 8 -0.52 -7.19 0.98
CA GLY A 8 -1.61 -6.21 1.12
C GLY A 8 -1.20 -4.76 0.90
N PHE A 9 -2.13 -3.86 1.23
CA PHE A 9 -2.02 -2.41 0.99
C PHE A 9 -1.69 -1.64 2.27
N LEU A 10 -0.72 -0.72 2.16
CA LEU A 10 -0.30 0.16 3.23
C LEU A 10 -0.30 1.63 2.80
N ALA A 11 -0.70 2.50 3.73
CA ALA A 11 -0.44 3.93 3.68
C ALA A 11 0.62 4.30 4.71
N ILE A 12 1.82 4.62 4.25
CA ILE A 12 2.96 5.01 5.10
C ILE A 12 3.10 6.54 5.06
N VAL A 13 3.01 7.18 6.21
CA VAL A 13 3.16 8.63 6.35
C VAL A 13 4.08 8.99 7.51
N GLN A 14 4.73 10.16 7.43
CA GLN A 14 5.45 10.75 8.57
C GLN A 14 4.50 10.87 9.77
N HIS A 15 4.92 10.40 10.95
CA HIS A 15 4.17 10.67 12.16
C HIS A 15 4.24 12.17 12.47
N LYS A 16 3.09 12.78 12.78
CA LYS A 16 2.95 14.24 12.92
C LYS A 16 3.88 14.81 14.01
N ASP A 17 3.92 14.14 15.16
CA ASP A 17 4.59 14.65 16.36
C ASP A 17 5.89 13.90 16.69
N LEU A 18 6.23 12.85 15.93
CA LEU A 18 7.38 11.98 16.19
C LEU A 18 8.24 11.91 14.94
N PRO A 19 9.30 12.74 14.81
CA PRO A 19 10.04 12.90 13.56
C PRO A 19 10.75 11.63 13.09
N ASP A 20 11.13 10.73 14.00
CA ASP A 20 11.82 9.48 13.67
C ASP A 20 10.88 8.27 13.48
N PHE A 21 9.56 8.53 13.46
CA PHE A 21 8.53 7.51 13.33
C PHE A 21 7.69 7.71 12.08
N PHE A 22 7.21 6.61 11.54
CA PHE A 22 6.10 6.58 10.61
C PHE A 22 4.82 6.21 11.35
N GLN A 23 3.71 6.70 10.83
CA GLN A 23 2.41 6.08 11.03
C GLN A 23 2.12 5.23 9.80
N VAL A 24 2.09 3.91 9.97
CA VAL A 24 1.77 2.96 8.90
C VAL A 24 0.34 2.51 9.10
N LYS A 25 -0.50 2.63 8.07
CA LYS A 25 -1.95 2.42 8.16
C LYS A 25 -2.42 1.41 7.14
N SER A 26 -3.50 0.71 7.46
CA SER A 26 -4.16 -0.26 6.57
C SER A 26 -5.68 -0.21 6.73
N ARG A 27 -6.39 -0.77 5.75
CA ARG A 27 -7.86 -0.93 5.78
C ARG A 27 -8.28 -2.23 6.49
N SER A 28 -7.38 -3.20 6.60
CA SER A 28 -7.49 -4.42 7.40
C SER A 28 -6.26 -4.58 8.30
N ALA A 29 -6.37 -5.35 9.39
CA ALA A 29 -5.25 -5.58 10.30
C ALA A 29 -4.16 -6.48 9.68
N ASP A 30 -4.56 -7.43 8.83
CA ASP A 30 -3.68 -8.50 8.33
C ASP A 30 -2.36 -8.02 7.71
N PRO A 31 -2.32 -6.97 6.84
CA PRO A 31 -1.06 -6.49 6.28
C PRO A 31 -0.08 -5.97 7.34
N LEU A 32 -0.60 -5.35 8.41
CA LEU A 32 0.23 -4.85 9.51
C LEU A 32 0.77 -6.01 10.34
N ALA A 33 -0.08 -6.98 10.67
CA ALA A 33 0.30 -8.17 11.43
C ALA A 33 1.30 -9.07 10.68
N ALA A 34 1.15 -9.19 9.36
CA ALA A 34 2.06 -9.97 8.53
C ALA A 34 3.44 -9.33 8.40
N MET A 35 3.51 -8.00 8.27
CA MET A 35 4.77 -7.28 8.04
C MET A 35 5.50 -6.91 9.33
N TRP A 36 4.76 -6.68 10.42
CA TRP A 36 5.31 -6.29 11.72
C TRP A 36 4.59 -7.04 12.85
N PRO A 37 4.83 -8.36 12.99
CA PRO A 37 4.10 -9.22 13.95
C PRO A 37 4.31 -8.82 15.41
N ASP A 38 5.39 -8.09 15.72
CA ASP A 38 5.74 -7.67 17.07
C ASP A 38 5.22 -6.27 17.44
N GLU A 39 4.57 -5.56 16.51
CA GLU A 39 4.07 -4.20 16.74
C GLU A 39 2.57 -4.22 17.11
N GLU A 40 2.18 -3.37 18.08
CA GLU A 40 0.79 -3.26 18.52
C GLU A 40 -0.05 -2.53 17.46
N ILE A 41 -1.11 -3.19 16.98
CA ILE A 41 -2.04 -2.61 16.01
C ILE A 41 -3.11 -1.81 16.73
N GLU A 42 -3.12 -0.51 16.49
CA GLU A 42 -4.16 0.41 16.93
C GLU A 42 -5.38 0.33 16.00
N GLU A 43 -6.56 0.12 16.57
CA GLU A 43 -7.84 0.14 15.86
C GLU A 43 -8.62 1.42 16.20
N ILE A 44 -9.01 2.18 15.17
CA ILE A 44 -9.69 3.46 15.29
C ILE A 44 -10.92 3.46 14.39
N ASP A 45 -12.08 3.12 14.95
CA ASP A 45 -13.33 2.88 14.22
C ASP A 45 -13.81 4.05 13.35
N TRP A 46 -13.54 5.28 13.77
CA TRP A 46 -14.00 6.49 13.07
C TRP A 46 -13.05 6.96 11.97
N ALA A 47 -11.86 6.38 11.87
CA ALA A 47 -10.85 6.82 10.90
C ALA A 47 -11.03 6.13 9.55
N ASP A 48 -10.70 6.86 8.47
CA ASP A 48 -10.72 6.32 7.11
C ASP A 48 -9.80 5.09 6.98
N TYR A 49 -8.60 5.15 7.55
CA TYR A 49 -7.76 3.99 7.83
C TYR A 49 -8.00 3.51 9.26
N ARG A 50 -8.79 2.44 9.39
CA ARG A 50 -9.19 1.87 10.67
C ARG A 50 -8.01 1.33 11.47
N PHE A 51 -7.02 0.72 10.81
CA PHE A 51 -5.90 0.07 11.49
C PHE A 51 -4.59 0.82 11.24
N ARG A 52 -3.75 0.93 12.27
CA ARG A 52 -2.43 1.55 12.15
C ARG A 52 -1.43 1.05 13.19
N ILE A 53 -0.16 1.27 12.91
CA ILE A 53 0.95 1.15 13.87
C ILE A 53 1.78 2.43 13.84
N THR A 54 2.35 2.78 15.00
CA THR A 54 3.35 3.84 15.14
C THR A 54 4.72 3.21 15.31
N ILE A 55 5.57 3.30 14.29
CA ILE A 55 6.80 2.50 14.20
C ILE A 55 7.99 3.36 13.78
N ARG A 56 9.18 3.06 14.31
CA ARG A 56 10.43 3.75 13.93
C ARG A 56 10.72 3.56 12.45
N LYS A 57 11.20 4.62 11.79
CA LYS A 57 11.54 4.60 10.35
C LYS A 57 12.50 3.46 9.99
N GLU A 58 13.52 3.25 10.82
CA GLU A 58 14.55 2.21 10.64
C GLU A 58 14.00 0.78 10.65
N LYS A 59 12.84 0.53 11.28
CA LYS A 59 12.17 -0.77 11.28
C LYS A 59 11.28 -0.99 10.04
N VAL A 60 10.80 0.09 9.42
CA VAL A 60 9.94 0.01 8.22
C VAL A 60 10.76 -0.24 6.97
N THR A 61 11.86 0.50 6.80
CA THR A 61 12.71 0.43 5.60
C THR A 61 13.12 -0.99 5.20
N PRO A 62 13.70 -1.84 6.07
CA PRO A 62 14.15 -3.18 5.67
C PRO A 62 13.00 -4.08 5.24
N VAL A 63 11.82 -3.96 5.84
CA VAL A 63 10.64 -4.76 5.47
C VAL A 63 10.14 -4.38 4.07
N ILE A 64 10.07 -3.07 3.79
CA ILE A 64 9.65 -2.58 2.47
C ILE A 64 10.70 -2.91 1.40
N THR A 65 11.98 -2.78 1.72
CA THR A 65 13.07 -3.18 0.82
C THR A 65 13.03 -4.68 0.54
N GLY A 66 12.83 -5.53 1.55
CA GLY A 66 12.70 -6.97 1.36
C GLY A 66 11.51 -7.34 0.46
N ALA A 67 10.37 -6.67 0.60
CA ALA A 67 9.22 -6.87 -0.28
C ALA A 67 9.48 -6.45 -1.74
N LEU A 68 10.35 -5.45 -1.95
CA LEU A 68 10.78 -5.05 -3.29
C LEU A 68 11.78 -6.05 -3.88
N GLU A 69 12.72 -6.55 -3.06
CA GLU A 69 13.73 -7.53 -3.47
C GLU A 69 13.12 -8.90 -3.78
N SER A 70 11.98 -9.24 -3.16
CA SER A 70 11.25 -10.50 -3.41
C SER A 70 10.41 -10.48 -4.67
N VAL A 71 10.43 -9.41 -5.48
CA VAL A 71 9.66 -9.34 -6.73
C VAL A 71 10.29 -10.26 -7.77
N ASP A 72 9.67 -11.42 -7.96
CA ASP A 72 10.06 -12.45 -8.96
C ASP A 72 8.94 -12.75 -9.98
N TYR A 73 7.85 -11.96 -9.93
CA TYR A 73 6.68 -12.07 -10.80
C TYR A 73 6.67 -11.02 -11.92
N THR A 74 5.95 -11.33 -13.00
CA THR A 74 5.79 -10.43 -14.17
C THR A 74 4.50 -9.61 -14.13
N SER A 75 3.56 -9.93 -13.25
CA SER A 75 2.29 -9.22 -13.09
C SER A 75 1.87 -9.19 -11.63
N PHE A 76 2.08 -8.05 -10.98
CA PHE A 76 1.77 -7.85 -9.56
C PHE A 76 0.33 -8.24 -9.20
N LYS A 77 -0.65 -7.71 -9.95
CA LYS A 77 -2.06 -8.01 -9.67
C LYS A 77 -2.32 -9.50 -9.73
N ASN A 78 -1.80 -10.20 -10.76
CA ASN A 78 -2.05 -11.62 -10.93
C ASN A 78 -1.39 -12.45 -9.83
N GLU A 79 -0.23 -12.03 -9.29
CA GLU A 79 0.41 -12.70 -8.15
C GLU A 79 -0.50 -12.73 -6.91
N CYS A 80 -1.32 -11.70 -6.73
CA CYS A 80 -2.26 -11.60 -5.61
C CYS A 80 -3.55 -12.42 -5.77
N PHE A 81 -3.65 -13.35 -6.74
CA PHE A 81 -4.92 -14.06 -7.05
C PHE A 81 -5.50 -14.90 -5.91
N HIS A 82 -4.67 -15.27 -4.94
CA HIS A 82 -5.08 -16.04 -3.76
C HIS A 82 -6.01 -15.26 -2.82
N ASP A 83 -5.91 -13.92 -2.79
CA ASP A 83 -6.83 -13.05 -2.07
C ASP A 83 -7.82 -12.44 -3.07
N VAL A 84 -9.01 -13.03 -3.14
CA VAL A 84 -10.03 -12.67 -4.14
C VAL A 84 -10.49 -11.21 -4.01
N GLU A 85 -10.67 -10.72 -2.79
CA GLU A 85 -11.18 -9.36 -2.56
C GLU A 85 -10.07 -8.32 -2.80
N TYR A 86 -8.85 -8.60 -2.35
CA TYR A 86 -7.71 -7.74 -2.65
C TYR A 86 -7.39 -7.72 -4.15
N HIS A 87 -7.38 -8.88 -4.82
CA HIS A 87 -7.21 -8.97 -6.27
C HIS A 87 -8.27 -8.16 -7.02
N ARG A 88 -9.53 -8.22 -6.59
CA ARG A 88 -10.63 -7.41 -7.17
C ARG A 88 -10.37 -5.91 -6.96
N ALA A 89 -9.93 -5.49 -5.78
CA ALA A 89 -9.58 -4.09 -5.52
C ALA A 89 -8.40 -3.63 -6.41
N LEU A 90 -7.36 -4.45 -6.56
CA LEU A 90 -6.22 -4.18 -7.44
C LEU A 90 -6.65 -4.06 -8.91
N ALA A 91 -7.61 -4.85 -9.38
CA ALA A 91 -8.17 -4.73 -10.73
C ALA A 91 -8.87 -3.38 -10.96
N GLN A 92 -9.59 -2.87 -9.95
CA GLN A 92 -10.22 -1.55 -10.01
C GLN A 92 -9.18 -0.43 -10.04
N ILE A 93 -8.14 -0.53 -9.21
CA ILE A 93 -7.01 0.42 -9.21
C ILE A 93 -6.30 0.42 -10.55
N TRP A 94 -6.00 -0.76 -11.11
CA TRP A 94 -5.40 -0.88 -12.44
C TRP A 94 -6.24 -0.17 -13.51
N SER A 95 -7.56 -0.38 -13.48
CA SER A 95 -8.49 0.28 -14.41
C SER A 95 -8.50 1.80 -14.25
N ALA A 96 -8.48 2.30 -13.01
CA ALA A 96 -8.41 3.73 -12.71
C ALA A 96 -7.10 4.35 -13.22
N MET A 97 -5.97 3.67 -13.03
CA MET A 97 -4.66 4.14 -13.52
C MET A 97 -4.54 4.06 -15.05
N HIS A 98 -5.15 3.06 -15.68
CA HIS A 98 -5.25 2.98 -17.14
C HIS A 98 -6.10 4.12 -17.72
N HIS A 99 -7.21 4.45 -17.06
CA HIS A 99 -8.02 5.62 -17.43
C HIS A 99 -7.22 6.92 -17.26
N PHE A 100 -6.48 7.07 -16.16
CA PHE A 100 -5.57 8.20 -15.95
C PHE A 100 -4.57 8.34 -17.11
N GLN A 101 -3.93 7.25 -17.55
CA GLN A 101 -3.04 7.26 -18.71
C GLN A 101 -3.76 7.77 -19.97
N THR A 102 -4.94 7.22 -20.28
CA THR A 102 -5.73 7.61 -21.45
C THR A 102 -6.04 9.11 -21.46
N VAL A 103 -6.39 9.67 -20.30
CA VAL A 103 -6.66 11.11 -20.15
C VAL A 103 -5.38 11.94 -20.38
N MET A 104 -4.24 11.50 -19.87
CA MET A 104 -2.98 12.22 -20.01
C MET A 104 -2.43 12.18 -21.45
N GLU A 105 -2.55 11.04 -22.13
CA GLU A 105 -2.15 10.88 -23.52
C GLU A 105 -3.12 11.56 -24.48
N GLY A 106 -4.44 11.48 -24.21
CA GLY A 106 -5.48 12.15 -25.00
C GLY A 106 -5.39 13.68 -24.95
N LYS A 107 -4.91 14.26 -23.84
CA LYS A 107 -4.59 15.69 -23.73
C LYS A 107 -3.38 16.12 -24.56
N SER A 108 -2.53 15.17 -24.98
CA SER A 108 -1.34 15.44 -25.79
C SER A 108 -1.63 15.49 -27.31
N GLY A 109 -2.84 15.11 -27.74
CA GLY A 109 -3.27 15.13 -29.15
C GLY A 109 -4.08 16.36 -29.57
N GLY A 110 -4.34 17.31 -28.66
CA GLY A 110 -5.24 18.45 -28.88
C GLY A 110 -4.53 19.80 -28.86
N GLN A 111 -3.44 19.95 -29.61
CA GLN A 111 -2.85 21.24 -29.99
C GLN A 111 -1.78 21.01 -31.08
N ARG A 112 -2.22 20.83 -32.33
CA ARG A 112 -1.47 21.17 -33.55
C ARG A 112 -2.46 21.59 -34.62
#